data_AF-A0A7Z1MJA1-F1
#
_entry.id   AF-A0A7Z1MJA1-F1
#
_cell.length_a   1.000
_cell.length_b   1.000
_cell.length_c   1.000
_cell.angle_alpha   90.00
_cell.angle_beta   90.00
_cell.angle_gamma   90.00
#
_symmetry.space_group_name_H-M   'P 1'
#
loop_
_entity.id
_entity.type
_entity.pdbx_description
1 polymer ?
#
loop_
_entity_poly.entity_id
_entity_poly.type
_entity_poly.pdbx_seq_one_letter_code
_entity_poly.pdbx_strand_id
1 'polypeptide(L)'
;MSTNKKKLAQVVNTHRASLIKLYSLHFEGSATQAIEQITTRAVDRSYVAHRSPPPGEVIKSWVIESRAPQWACRASFDLLIELDWLPNTDIEKAITARFLLLNDYPINESWKVLLGEWLELAKQAQNENSGEYE
;
A
#
# COMPACT_ATOMS: atom_id res chain seq x y z
N MET A 1 -16.99 -0.26 -17.93
CA MET A 1 -15.78 0.25 -17.25
C MET A 1 -15.99 0.43 -15.74
N SER A 2 -17.08 1.06 -15.26
CA SER A 2 -17.36 1.26 -13.81
C SER A 2 -17.30 -0.01 -12.93
N THR A 3 -17.66 -1.19 -13.45
CA THR A 3 -17.63 -2.48 -12.73
C THR A 3 -16.21 -2.90 -12.33
N ASN A 4 -15.22 -2.64 -13.19
CA ASN A 4 -13.82 -3.06 -12.94
C ASN A 4 -13.15 -2.17 -11.88
N LYS A 5 -13.46 -0.86 -11.85
CA LYS A 5 -13.02 0.08 -10.81
C LYS A 5 -13.55 -0.31 -9.43
N LYS A 6 -14.86 -0.55 -9.32
CA LYS A 6 -15.47 -0.98 -8.05
C LYS A 6 -14.85 -2.28 -7.56
N LYS A 7 -14.59 -3.22 -8.47
CA LYS A 7 -13.91 -4.48 -8.17
C LYS A 7 -12.47 -4.26 -7.70
N LEU A 8 -11.67 -3.42 -8.36
CA LEU A 8 -10.31 -3.09 -7.93
C LEU A 8 -10.29 -2.41 -6.57
N ALA A 9 -11.09 -1.35 -6.39
CA ALA A 9 -11.16 -0.62 -5.12
C ALA A 9 -11.61 -1.53 -3.97
N GLN A 10 -12.59 -2.41 -4.22
CA GLN A 10 -13.05 -3.39 -3.24
C GLN A 10 -11.93 -4.37 -2.87
N VAL A 11 -11.23 -4.95 -3.84
CA VAL A 11 -10.09 -5.85 -3.60
C VAL A 11 -9.00 -5.15 -2.79
N VAL A 12 -8.56 -3.96 -3.24
CA VAL A 12 -7.50 -3.22 -2.54
C VAL A 12 -7.92 -2.84 -1.13
N ASN A 13 -9.12 -2.30 -0.92
CA ASN A 13 -9.56 -1.87 0.40
C ASN A 13 -9.74 -3.04 1.37
N THR A 14 -10.16 -4.21 0.86
CA THR A 14 -10.31 -5.43 1.66
C THR A 14 -8.96 -5.95 2.13
N HIS A 15 -7.92 -5.84 1.28
CA HIS A 15 -6.66 -6.53 1.50
C HIS A 15 -5.48 -5.63 1.85
N ARG A 16 -5.57 -4.30 1.75
CA ARG A 16 -4.44 -3.36 1.97
C ARG A 16 -3.75 -3.49 3.34
N ALA A 17 -4.44 -3.98 4.36
CA ALA A 17 -3.83 -4.25 5.66
C ALA A 17 -2.79 -5.38 5.60
N SER A 18 -2.81 -6.22 4.56
CA SER A 18 -1.79 -7.24 4.31
C SER A 18 -0.40 -6.65 4.11
N LEU A 19 -0.27 -5.41 3.63
CA LEU A 19 1.02 -4.73 3.48
C LEU A 19 1.74 -4.59 4.81
N ILE A 20 1.01 -4.27 5.88
CA ILE A 20 1.56 -4.17 7.24
C ILE A 20 1.99 -5.54 7.74
N LYS A 21 1.16 -6.57 7.48
CA LYS A 21 1.50 -7.96 7.83
C LYS A 21 2.77 -8.42 7.10
N LEU A 22 2.84 -8.20 5.78
CA LEU A 22 3.99 -8.57 4.95
C LEU A 22 5.25 -7.87 5.43
N TYR A 23 5.21 -6.55 5.61
CA TYR A 23 6.36 -5.82 6.12
C TYR A 23 6.81 -6.36 7.48
N SER A 24 5.87 -6.62 8.40
CA SER A 24 6.20 -7.16 9.72
C SER A 24 6.84 -8.56 9.66
N LEU A 25 6.57 -9.35 8.62
CA LEU A 25 7.19 -10.67 8.42
C LEU A 25 8.63 -10.56 7.85
N HIS A 26 8.89 -9.53 7.05
CA HIS A 26 10.21 -9.27 6.47
C HIS A 26 11.10 -8.39 7.36
N PHE A 27 10.52 -7.77 8.40
CA PHE A 27 11.22 -6.88 9.30
C PHE A 27 11.96 -7.66 10.41
N GLU A 28 13.26 -7.42 10.52
CA GLU A 28 14.07 -7.95 11.61
C GLU A 28 13.96 -7.04 12.85
N GLY A 29 12.98 -7.32 13.71
CA GLY A 29 12.82 -6.60 14.98
C GLY A 29 11.50 -6.84 15.68
N SER A 30 11.27 -6.08 16.75
CA SER A 30 10.01 -6.14 17.50
C SER A 30 8.88 -5.39 16.79
N ALA A 31 7.63 -5.67 17.17
CA ALA A 31 6.46 -4.94 16.69
C ALA A 31 6.54 -3.43 17.00
N THR A 32 7.15 -3.04 18.13
CA THR A 32 7.40 -1.64 18.50
C THR A 32 8.36 -0.98 17.51
N GLN A 33 9.46 -1.65 17.15
CA GLN A 33 10.40 -1.12 16.17
C GLN A 33 9.78 -1.05 14.76
N ALA A 34 8.96 -2.03 14.39
CA ALA A 34 8.25 -2.01 13.10
C ALA A 34 7.30 -0.81 13.01
N ILE A 35 6.50 -0.54 14.06
CA ILE A 35 5.56 0.58 14.04
C ILE A 35 6.26 1.94 14.09
N GLU A 36 7.41 2.02 14.76
CA GLU A 36 8.30 3.17 14.73
C GLU A 36 8.76 3.45 13.30
N GLN A 37 9.30 2.45 12.58
CA GLN A 37 9.74 2.63 11.19
C GLN A 37 8.59 3.00 10.24
N ILE A 38 7.43 2.36 10.37
CA ILE A 38 6.23 2.70 9.57
C ILE A 38 5.82 4.15 9.83
N THR A 39 5.81 4.59 11.09
CA THR A 39 5.39 5.96 11.45
C THR A 39 6.40 6.98 10.94
N THR A 40 7.69 6.76 11.16
CA THR A 40 8.77 7.62 10.65
C THR A 40 8.68 7.75 9.14
N ARG A 41 8.57 6.63 8.41
CA ARG A 41 8.40 6.64 6.96
C ARG A 41 7.18 7.43 6.51
N ALA A 42 6.05 7.28 7.20
CA ALA A 42 4.82 7.99 6.87
C ALA A 42 4.95 9.51 7.07
N VAL A 43 5.68 9.94 8.10
CA VAL A 43 5.96 11.36 8.35
C VAL A 43 6.94 11.90 7.30
N ASP A 44 8.02 11.18 7.01
CA ASP A 44 9.04 11.58 6.02
C ASP A 44 8.44 11.75 4.62
N ARG A 45 7.51 10.86 4.25
CA ARG A 45 6.77 10.90 2.97
C ARG A 45 5.54 11.81 3.00
N SER A 46 5.31 12.52 4.10
CA SER A 46 4.16 13.42 4.30
C SER A 46 2.80 12.74 4.10
N TYR A 47 2.70 11.43 4.36
CA TYR A 47 1.42 10.70 4.34
C TYR A 47 0.56 11.00 5.58
N VAL A 48 1.19 11.48 6.64
CA VAL A 48 0.55 11.91 7.89
C VAL A 48 1.35 13.07 8.47
N ALA A 49 0.68 13.96 9.20
CA ALA A 49 1.36 14.99 9.97
C ALA A 49 2.27 14.37 11.04
N HIS A 50 3.26 15.14 11.50
CA HIS A 50 4.18 14.72 12.55
C HIS A 50 3.41 14.18 13.77
N ARG A 51 3.80 12.98 14.21
CA ARG A 51 3.15 12.27 15.31
C ARG A 51 4.10 11.26 15.94
N SER A 52 3.83 10.91 17.19
CA SER A 52 4.46 9.75 17.84
C SER A 52 3.92 8.44 17.25
N PRO A 53 4.77 7.40 17.16
CA PRO A 53 4.33 6.05 16.82
C PRO A 53 3.30 5.53 17.83
N PRO A 54 2.23 4.87 17.37
CA PRO A 54 1.33 4.17 18.28
C PRO A 54 2.01 2.93 18.90
N PRO A 55 1.43 2.34 19.97
CA PRO A 55 1.95 1.11 20.56
C PRO A 55 2.04 -0.04 19.54
N GLY A 56 3.08 -0.88 19.65
CA GLY A 56 3.35 -1.97 18.69
C GLY A 56 2.21 -2.98 18.58
N GLU A 57 1.42 -3.16 19.64
CA GLU A 57 0.24 -4.02 19.69
C GLU A 57 -0.82 -3.64 18.65
N VAL A 58 -0.84 -2.37 18.21
CA VAL A 58 -1.80 -1.88 17.20
C VAL A 58 -1.62 -2.55 15.84
N ILE A 59 -0.41 -3.05 15.52
CA ILE A 59 -0.18 -3.76 14.25
C ILE A 59 -1.14 -4.96 14.15
N LYS A 60 -1.31 -5.69 15.24
CA LYS A 60 -2.18 -6.86 15.28
C LYS A 60 -3.65 -6.48 15.07
N SER A 61 -4.13 -5.42 15.72
CA SER A 61 -5.53 -4.98 15.54
C SER A 61 -5.78 -4.43 14.13
N TRP A 62 -4.83 -3.69 13.56
CA TRP A 62 -4.93 -3.20 12.19
C TRP A 62 -5.05 -4.30 11.15
N VAL A 63 -4.31 -5.40 11.32
CA VAL A 63 -4.34 -6.54 10.41
C VAL A 63 -5.61 -7.39 10.61
N ILE A 64 -5.95 -7.73 11.86
CA ILE A 64 -7.11 -8.59 12.16
C ILE A 64 -8.43 -7.90 11.84
N GLU A 65 -8.57 -6.63 12.20
CA GLU A 65 -9.81 -5.88 11.97
C GLU A 65 -9.86 -5.24 10.56
N SER A 66 -8.79 -5.35 9.77
CA SER A 66 -8.62 -4.65 8.48
C SER A 66 -8.87 -3.14 8.58
N ARG A 67 -8.46 -2.54 9.71
CA ARG A 67 -8.66 -1.12 10.06
C ARG A 67 -7.38 -0.29 10.04
N ALA A 68 -6.35 -0.81 9.38
CA ALA A 68 -5.13 -0.06 9.13
C ALA A 68 -5.42 1.32 8.51
N PRO A 69 -4.87 2.42 9.08
CA PRO A 69 -5.02 3.73 8.47
C PRO A 69 -4.23 3.77 7.16
N GLN A 70 -4.70 4.59 6.20
CA GLN A 70 -4.10 4.63 4.86
C GLN A 70 -2.62 5.01 4.88
N TRP A 71 -2.22 5.96 5.75
CA TRP A 71 -0.82 6.34 5.88
C TRP A 71 0.08 5.16 6.28
N ALA A 72 -0.41 4.25 7.13
CA ALA A 72 0.36 3.07 7.56
C ALA A 72 0.51 2.08 6.40
N CYS A 73 -0.58 1.81 5.66
CA CYS A 73 -0.49 0.98 4.45
C CYS A 73 0.48 1.56 3.42
N ARG A 74 0.45 2.88 3.19
CA ARG A 74 1.35 3.55 2.23
C ARG A 74 2.81 3.44 2.69
N ALA A 75 3.09 3.70 3.96
CA ALA A 75 4.45 3.60 4.49
C ALA A 75 4.98 2.15 4.51
N SER A 76 4.15 1.17 4.88
CA SER A 76 4.53 -0.24 4.79
C SER A 76 4.82 -0.69 3.35
N PHE A 77 4.09 -0.16 2.38
CA PHE A 77 4.40 -0.39 0.96
C PHE A 77 5.78 0.17 0.60
N ASP A 78 6.09 1.42 0.98
CA ASP A 78 7.41 2.01 0.70
C ASP A 78 8.54 1.16 1.27
N LEU A 79 8.38 0.70 2.51
CA LEU A 79 9.38 -0.12 3.20
C LEU A 79 9.52 -1.52 2.57
N LEU A 80 8.44 -2.11 2.07
CA LEU A 80 8.52 -3.37 1.32
C LEU A 80 9.31 -3.21 0.02
N ILE A 81 9.12 -2.12 -0.71
CA ILE A 81 9.87 -1.83 -1.93
C ILE A 81 11.37 -1.67 -1.64
N GLU A 82 11.75 -1.07 -0.50
CA GLU A 82 13.15 -0.97 -0.08
C GLU A 82 13.78 -2.31 0.32
N LEU A 83 12.96 -3.29 0.68
CA LEU A 83 13.38 -4.66 0.95
C LEU A 83 13.36 -5.54 -0.32
N ASP A 84 13.28 -4.92 -1.50
CA ASP A 84 13.18 -5.58 -2.80
C ASP A 84 12.01 -6.59 -2.90
N TRP A 85 10.95 -6.39 -2.11
CA TRP A 85 9.79 -7.25 -2.15
C TRP A 85 9.02 -7.07 -3.46
N LEU A 86 8.59 -8.19 -4.04
CA LEU A 86 7.78 -8.22 -5.27
C LEU A 86 6.47 -9.00 -5.06
N PRO A 87 5.35 -8.56 -5.67
CA PRO A 87 4.07 -9.25 -5.59
C PRO A 87 4.08 -10.56 -6.38
N ASN A 88 3.55 -11.61 -5.77
CA ASN A 88 3.48 -12.96 -6.34
C ASN A 88 2.05 -13.38 -6.72
N THR A 89 1.04 -12.86 -6.02
CA THR A 89 -0.37 -13.19 -6.26
C THR A 89 -1.12 -12.08 -6.99
N ASP A 90 -2.25 -12.39 -7.63
CA ASP A 90 -3.09 -11.37 -8.27
C ASP A 90 -3.57 -10.29 -7.31
N ILE A 91 -3.87 -10.66 -6.07
CA ILE A 91 -4.26 -9.69 -5.03
C ILE A 91 -3.10 -8.76 -4.71
N GLU A 92 -1.90 -9.30 -4.52
CA GLU A 92 -0.69 -8.49 -4.28
C GLU A 92 -0.36 -7.61 -5.48
N LYS A 93 -0.53 -8.09 -6.71
CA LYS A 93 -0.34 -7.30 -7.93
C LYS A 93 -1.35 -6.17 -8.03
N ALA A 94 -2.63 -6.42 -7.73
CA ALA A 94 -3.68 -5.40 -7.70
C ALA A 94 -3.40 -4.32 -6.65
N ILE A 95 -2.97 -4.71 -5.44
CA ILE A 95 -2.55 -3.77 -4.39
C ILE A 95 -1.32 -2.98 -4.84
N THR A 96 -0.29 -3.66 -5.34
CA THR A 96 0.97 -3.04 -5.78
C THR A 96 0.72 -2.02 -6.89
N ALA A 97 -0.07 -2.38 -7.91
CA ALA A 97 -0.46 -1.45 -8.98
C ALA A 97 -1.13 -0.18 -8.44
N ARG A 98 -2.03 -0.32 -7.46
CA ARG A 98 -2.69 0.83 -6.83
C ARG A 98 -1.73 1.66 -5.98
N PHE A 99 -0.85 1.02 -5.21
CA PHE A 99 0.04 1.71 -4.28
C PHE A 99 1.26 2.34 -4.95
N LEU A 100 1.74 1.80 -6.08
CA LEU A 100 2.75 2.47 -6.91
C LEU A 100 2.24 3.84 -7.38
N LEU A 101 1.00 3.90 -7.88
CA LEU A 101 0.37 5.16 -8.29
C LEU A 101 0.07 6.06 -7.09
N LEU A 102 -0.46 5.51 -6.01
CA LEU A 102 -0.83 6.28 -4.83
C LEU A 102 0.39 6.89 -4.12
N ASN A 103 1.56 6.24 -4.18
CA ASN A 103 2.79 6.69 -3.52
C ASN A 103 3.75 7.40 -4.48
N ASP A 104 3.30 7.70 -5.70
CA ASP A 104 4.06 8.40 -6.74
C ASP A 104 5.39 7.71 -7.07
N TYR A 105 5.41 6.37 -7.10
CA TYR A 105 6.59 5.61 -7.53
C TYR A 105 6.75 5.62 -9.06
N PRO A 106 7.99 5.70 -9.56
CA PRO A 106 8.26 5.55 -10.99
C PRO A 106 7.91 4.13 -11.46
N ILE A 107 7.11 4.05 -12.53
CA ILE A 107 6.71 2.80 -13.15
C ILE A 107 7.63 2.50 -14.35
N ASN A 108 8.59 1.62 -14.13
CA ASN A 108 9.52 1.12 -15.17
C ASN A 108 8.94 -0.09 -15.92
N GLU A 109 9.67 -0.59 -16.93
CA GLU A 109 9.25 -1.75 -17.71
C GLU A 109 9.07 -3.01 -16.87
N SER A 110 9.92 -3.24 -15.86
CA SER A 110 9.80 -4.40 -14.96
C SER A 110 8.46 -4.41 -14.24
N TRP A 111 8.00 -3.25 -13.74
CA TRP A 111 6.67 -3.11 -13.13
C TRP A 111 5.53 -3.33 -14.12
N LYS A 112 5.66 -2.84 -15.36
CA LYS A 112 4.65 -3.06 -16.40
C LYS A 112 4.49 -4.55 -16.72
N VAL A 113 5.60 -5.26 -16.88
CA VAL A 113 5.60 -6.72 -17.15
C VAL A 113 5.04 -7.50 -15.96
N LEU A 114 5.46 -7.15 -14.73
CA LEU A 114 5.07 -7.89 -13.53
C LEU A 114 3.57 -7.75 -13.21
N LEU A 115 3.04 -6.53 -13.36
CA LEU A 115 1.67 -6.18 -12.96
C LEU A 115 0.66 -6.36 -14.11
N GLY A 116 1.09 -6.21 -15.37
CA GLY A 116 0.24 -6.41 -16.54
C GLY A 116 -1.07 -5.62 -16.47
N GLU A 117 -2.20 -6.32 -16.66
CA GLU A 117 -3.54 -5.74 -16.66
C GLU A 117 -3.89 -5.00 -15.36
N TRP A 118 -3.34 -5.41 -14.22
CA TRP A 118 -3.60 -4.75 -12.94
C TRP A 118 -3.13 -3.30 -12.92
N LEU A 119 -2.01 -3.02 -13.59
CA LEU A 119 -1.50 -1.67 -13.72
C LEU A 119 -2.41 -0.79 -14.59
N GLU A 120 -2.91 -1.33 -15.69
CA GLU A 120 -3.82 -0.60 -16.58
C GLU A 120 -5.17 -0.30 -15.90
N LEU A 121 -5.71 -1.27 -15.15
CA LEU A 121 -6.90 -1.06 -14.32
C LEU A 121 -6.68 0.02 -13.25
N ALA A 122 -5.50 0.05 -12.62
CA ALA A 122 -5.17 1.05 -11.61
C ALA A 122 -5.02 2.46 -12.20
N LYS A 123 -4.41 2.60 -13.38
CA LYS A 123 -4.30 3.89 -14.10
C LYS A 123 -5.67 4.42 -14.53
N GLN A 124 -6.52 3.56 -15.09
CA GLN A 124 -7.90 3.93 -15.45
C GLN A 124 -8.67 4.46 -14.23
N ALA A 125 -8.58 3.76 -13.10
CA ALA A 125 -9.23 4.19 -11.87
C ALA A 125 -8.70 5.53 -11.32
N GLN A 126 -7.42 5.87 -11.57
CA GLN A 126 -6.83 7.14 -11.17
C GLN A 126 -7.30 8.30 -12.07
N ASN A 127 -7.24 8.13 -13.39
CA ASN A 127 -7.58 9.17 -14.36
C ASN A 127 -9.05 9.58 -14.30
N GLU A 128 -9.96 8.63 -14.07
CA GLU A 128 -11.40 8.92 -13.91
C GLU A 128 -11.70 9.78 -12.67
N ASN A 129 -10.89 9.71 -11.60
CA ASN A 129 -11.07 10.58 -10.42
C ASN A 129 -10.52 11.99 -10.66
N SER A 130 -9.60 12.16 -11.62
CA SER A 130 -9.02 13.45 -11.97
C SER A 130 -9.89 14.26 -12.93
N GLY A 131 -10.76 13.59 -13.69
CA GLY A 131 -11.65 14.20 -14.69
C GLY A 131 -13.02 14.66 -14.18
N GLU A 132 -13.30 14.59 -12.88
CA GLU A 132 -14.56 15.09 -12.27
C GLU A 132 -14.48 16.58 -11.85
N TYR A 133 -13.43 17.31 -12.25
CA TYR A 133 -13.25 18.75 -11.99
C TYR A 133 -12.89 19.56 -13.24
N GLU A 134 -13.54 19.28 -14.38
CA GLU A 134 -13.56 20.20 -15.54
C GLU A 134 -14.96 20.75 -15.78
#